data_AF-A0A0G0NQY5-F1
#
_entry.id   AF-A0A0G0NQY5-F1
#
_cell.length_a   1.000
_cell.length_b   1.000
_cell.length_c   1.000
_cell.angle_alpha   90.00
_cell.angle_beta   90.00
_cell.angle_gamma   90.00
#
_symmetry.space_group_name_H-M   'P 1'
#
loop_
_entity.id
_entity.type
_entity.pdbx_description
1 polymer ?
#
loop_
_entity_poly.entity_id
_entity_poly.type
_entity_poly.pdbx_seq_one_letter_code
_entity_poly.pdbx_strand_id
1 'polypeptide(L)'
;MPETITKIMKRSGEIVDFDQQKIVQAVYKAAEAVGTPNLELAKSLAEQVITKINLKFHVRSIPAVEELQDIVEEVLIENKEIKTAKAYILYRDQHARLRSMKSLINSNELMEGYLRKTDWRIKENANMSYSLQGLNNHVTSVISANYWLNEIYDADIRNAHQEGDFHIHDLQMLATYCAGWDLKDLLMRGFRGAPGKVESGPAKHFRSALGQIINFFYTTQGECAGAQAFANFDTYLAPFIRYDKLEYDEVRQAMQEFLFNINVPTRTGFQCLSADTEILTQNGWQKHNQVKVGDIIATFNIEHGQLEYLPVQHMFAKQYKGLMYNLKNRISDQLISPEHRVVRKRFGSEGYILEPIEKVLALNSPFIVPIGSHGYVGGDQSLSETVIKLLAWVIAEGTMDRSNGSSRLSIYQSAVASPNNYQEIKDICSELKLKYTERLQQGLGQECNVLRFDAVSTRKILSYFGPAKTAQIKQIPAVILALDTEGARLFLETYIKG
;
A
#
# COMPACT_ATOMS: atom_id res chain seq x y z
N MET A 1 49.38 28.31 -36.11
CA MET A 1 48.51 27.12 -36.10
C MET A 1 47.09 27.65 -36.15
N PRO A 2 46.20 27.15 -37.03
CA PRO A 2 44.86 27.69 -37.12
C PRO A 2 44.15 27.50 -35.78
N GLU A 3 43.56 28.58 -35.30
CA GLU A 3 42.88 28.67 -34.02
C GLU A 3 41.61 27.80 -34.04
N THR A 4 41.74 26.54 -33.59
CA THR A 4 40.63 25.58 -33.57
C THR A 4 39.95 25.50 -32.20
N ILE A 5 38.64 25.33 -32.21
CA ILE A 5 37.86 25.06 -31.00
C ILE A 5 38.34 23.74 -30.36
N THR A 6 38.57 23.79 -29.05
CA THR A 6 39.10 22.65 -28.28
C THR A 6 38.03 21.91 -27.49
N LYS A 7 36.89 22.55 -27.19
CA LYS A 7 35.84 22.01 -26.31
C LYS A 7 34.44 22.27 -26.84
N ILE A 8 33.53 21.33 -26.56
CA ILE A 8 32.11 21.38 -26.92
C ILE A 8 31.27 21.12 -25.66
N MET A 9 30.18 21.85 -25.51
CA MET A 9 29.19 21.58 -24.47
C MET A 9 28.14 20.58 -24.97
N LYS A 10 28.09 19.39 -24.36
CA LYS A 10 26.99 18.45 -24.59
C LYS A 10 25.69 18.99 -24.01
N ARG A 11 24.56 18.48 -24.51
CA ARG A 11 23.20 18.82 -24.03
C ARG A 11 22.98 18.51 -22.53
N SER A 12 23.81 17.66 -21.91
CA SER A 12 23.82 17.39 -20.46
C SER A 12 24.50 18.49 -19.63
N GLY A 13 25.07 19.52 -20.26
CA GLY A 13 25.94 20.51 -19.62
C GLY A 13 27.39 20.05 -19.45
N GLU A 14 27.71 18.80 -19.79
CA GLU A 14 29.07 18.26 -19.74
C GLU A 14 29.95 18.86 -20.86
N ILE A 15 31.12 19.37 -20.50
CA ILE A 15 32.10 19.91 -21.44
C ILE A 15 33.06 18.78 -21.84
N VAL A 16 33.13 18.47 -23.13
CA VAL A 16 34.00 17.44 -23.68
C VAL A 16 34.94 18.01 -24.74
N ASP A 17 36.04 17.31 -25.00
CA ASP A 17 36.98 17.70 -26.03
C ASP A 17 36.38 17.55 -27.43
N PHE A 18 36.68 18.52 -28.29
CA PHE A 18 36.24 18.54 -29.68
C PHE A 18 36.96 17.44 -30.48
N ASP A 19 36.18 16.61 -31.18
CA ASP A 19 36.70 15.54 -32.02
C ASP A 19 36.12 15.63 -33.43
N GLN A 20 36.97 16.01 -34.38
CA GLN A 20 36.64 16.12 -35.80
C GLN A 20 36.17 14.79 -36.40
N GLN A 21 36.67 13.65 -35.93
CA GLN A 21 36.30 12.35 -36.49
C GLN A 21 34.82 12.05 -36.30
N LYS A 22 34.20 12.58 -35.23
CA LYS A 22 32.76 12.41 -34.99
C LYS A 22 31.90 13.10 -36.05
N ILE A 23 32.34 14.25 -36.57
CA ILE A 23 31.65 14.96 -37.66
C ILE A 23 31.76 14.16 -38.95
N VAL A 24 32.96 13.70 -39.29
CA VAL A 24 33.22 12.86 -40.48
C VAL A 24 32.34 11.61 -40.45
N GLN A 25 32.29 10.90 -39.32
CA GLN A 25 31.46 9.71 -39.16
C GLN A 25 29.96 10.01 -39.27
N ALA A 26 29.50 11.15 -38.72
CA ALA A 26 28.09 11.52 -38.79
C ALA A 26 27.65 11.84 -40.23
N VAL A 27 28.47 12.59 -40.98
CA VAL A 27 28.24 12.87 -42.40
C VAL A 27 28.31 11.60 -43.24
N TYR A 28 29.29 10.72 -42.96
CA TYR A 28 29.44 9.45 -43.66
C TYR A 28 28.22 8.53 -43.46
N LYS A 29 27.70 8.41 -42.23
CA LYS A 29 26.49 7.63 -41.95
C LYS A 29 25.25 8.17 -42.65
N ALA A 30 25.12 9.50 -42.73
CA ALA A 30 24.03 10.11 -43.50
C ALA A 30 24.15 9.82 -45.00
N ALA A 31 25.36 9.86 -45.55
CA ALA A 31 25.63 9.52 -46.95
C ALA A 31 25.40 8.02 -47.24
N GLU A 32 25.74 7.14 -46.30
CA GLU A 32 25.47 5.69 -46.36
C GLU A 32 23.96 5.40 -46.38
N ALA A 33 23.18 6.08 -45.55
CA ALA A 33 21.71 5.92 -45.51
C ALA A 33 21.01 6.30 -46.82
N VAL A 34 21.64 7.15 -47.64
CA VAL A 34 21.15 7.58 -48.96
C VAL A 34 21.71 6.70 -50.09
N GLY A 35 22.66 5.81 -49.79
CA GLY A 35 23.28 4.90 -50.77
C GLY A 35 24.44 5.51 -51.56
N THR A 36 25.00 6.64 -51.13
CA THR A 36 26.14 7.31 -51.75
C THR A 36 27.31 7.51 -50.77
N PRO A 37 27.86 6.43 -50.18
CA PRO A 37 28.95 6.56 -49.20
C PRO A 37 30.24 7.01 -49.89
N ASN A 38 30.69 8.24 -49.61
CA ASN A 38 31.98 8.73 -50.05
C ASN A 38 32.76 9.33 -48.86
N LEU A 39 33.80 8.60 -48.45
CA LEU A 39 34.62 8.98 -47.30
C LEU A 39 35.47 10.23 -47.56
N GLU A 40 35.93 10.43 -48.79
CA GLU A 40 36.71 11.63 -49.16
C GLU A 40 35.83 12.87 -49.17
N LEU A 41 34.62 12.77 -49.72
CA LEU A 41 33.63 13.83 -49.68
C LEU A 41 33.26 14.18 -48.23
N ALA A 42 33.01 13.18 -47.38
CA ALA A 42 32.69 13.40 -45.96
C ALA A 42 33.83 14.11 -45.19
N LYS A 43 35.10 13.79 -45.49
CA LYS A 43 36.26 14.50 -44.92
C LYS A 43 36.32 15.95 -45.38
N SER A 44 36.14 16.20 -46.68
CA SER A 44 36.15 17.57 -47.23
C SER A 44 35.03 18.45 -46.65
N LEU A 45 33.82 17.88 -46.49
CA LEU A 45 32.70 18.57 -45.87
C LEU A 45 32.95 18.86 -44.39
N ALA A 46 33.55 17.92 -43.66
CA ALA A 46 33.91 18.14 -42.26
C ALA A 46 34.97 19.24 -42.08
N GLU A 47 35.93 19.38 -43.00
CA GLU A 47 36.90 20.48 -42.99
C GLU A 47 36.23 21.84 -43.27
N GLN A 48 35.26 21.88 -44.18
CA GLN A 48 34.45 23.09 -44.42
C GLN A 48 33.63 23.47 -43.19
N VAL A 49 33.02 22.49 -42.52
CA VAL A 49 32.31 22.67 -41.25
C VAL A 49 33.23 23.28 -40.19
N ILE A 50 34.45 22.76 -40.03
CA ILE A 50 35.43 23.32 -39.08
C ILE A 50 35.82 24.75 -39.42
N THR A 51 36.00 25.03 -40.71
CA THR A 51 36.33 26.39 -41.17
C THR A 51 35.21 27.36 -40.80
N LYS A 52 33.94 27.00 -41.02
CA LYS A 52 32.78 27.80 -40.61
C LYS A 52 32.65 27.94 -39.10
N ILE A 53 32.91 26.88 -38.35
CA ILE A 53 32.89 26.90 -36.88
C ILE A 53 33.91 27.91 -36.33
N ASN A 54 35.15 27.88 -36.85
CA ASN A 54 36.21 28.79 -36.42
C ASN A 54 35.96 30.25 -36.84
N LEU A 55 35.18 30.48 -37.91
CA LEU A 55 34.76 31.82 -38.32
C LEU A 55 33.61 32.36 -37.46
N LYS A 56 32.71 31.49 -36.99
CA LYS A 56 31.52 31.87 -36.22
C LYS A 56 31.79 32.01 -34.71
N PHE A 57 32.71 31.23 -34.17
CA PHE A 57 32.99 31.20 -32.72
C PHE A 57 34.44 31.57 -32.43
N HIS A 58 34.65 32.37 -31.39
CA HIS A 58 35.99 32.67 -30.89
C HIS A 58 36.62 31.47 -30.17
N VAL A 59 37.95 31.45 -30.11
CA VAL A 59 38.77 30.37 -29.49
C VAL A 59 38.40 30.06 -28.04
N ARG A 60 37.84 31.03 -27.31
CA ARG A 60 37.41 30.87 -25.92
C ARG A 60 35.94 30.50 -25.76
N SER A 61 35.19 30.45 -26.86
CA SER A 61 33.77 30.07 -26.85
C SER A 61 33.64 28.56 -26.84
N ILE A 62 32.68 28.05 -26.07
CA ILE A 62 32.35 26.62 -26.02
C ILE A 62 30.99 26.47 -26.71
N PRO A 63 30.96 26.12 -28.01
CA PRO A 63 29.70 25.96 -28.73
C PRO A 63 28.91 24.77 -28.18
N ALA A 64 27.58 24.88 -28.26
CA ALA A 64 26.70 23.77 -27.95
C ALA A 64 26.72 22.74 -29.09
N VAL A 65 26.48 21.46 -28.76
CA VAL A 65 26.39 20.38 -29.78
C VAL A 65 25.33 20.70 -30.86
N GLU A 66 24.24 21.39 -30.53
CA GLU A 66 23.20 21.79 -31.49
C GLU A 66 23.73 22.76 -32.55
N GLU A 67 24.47 23.78 -32.13
CA GLU A 67 25.03 24.78 -33.05
C GLU A 67 26.00 24.14 -34.04
N LEU A 68 26.72 23.10 -33.60
CA LEU A 68 27.59 22.31 -34.47
C LEU A 68 26.80 21.54 -35.52
N GLN A 69 25.66 20.96 -35.12
CA GLN A 69 24.79 20.20 -36.01
C GLN A 69 24.11 21.09 -37.05
N ASP A 70 23.72 22.31 -36.67
CA ASP A 70 23.16 23.29 -37.60
C ASP A 70 24.17 23.72 -38.68
N ILE A 71 25.44 23.89 -38.32
CA ILE A 71 26.50 24.21 -39.29
C ILE A 71 26.75 23.02 -40.24
N VAL A 72 26.67 21.78 -39.75
CA VAL A 72 26.77 20.59 -40.62
C VAL A 72 25.64 20.59 -41.66
N GLU A 73 24.41 20.92 -41.26
CA GLU A 73 23.28 21.03 -42.17
C GLU A 73 23.47 22.13 -43.21
N GLU A 74 23.91 23.31 -42.78
CA GLU A 74 24.20 24.45 -43.65
C GLU A 74 25.23 24.08 -44.73
N VAL A 75 26.34 23.45 -44.34
CA VAL A 75 27.40 23.03 -45.27
C VAL A 75 26.91 21.96 -46.26
N LEU A 76 26.09 21.01 -45.81
CA LEU A 76 25.51 20.00 -46.71
C LEU A 76 24.57 20.62 -47.75
N ILE A 77 23.80 21.64 -47.37
CA ILE A 77 22.89 22.36 -48.28
C ILE A 77 23.70 23.20 -49.29
N GLU A 78 24.73 23.92 -48.84
CA GLU A 78 25.59 24.75 -49.70
C GLU A 78 26.34 23.93 -50.75
N ASN A 79 26.80 22.74 -50.39
CA ASN A 79 27.48 21.83 -51.31
C ASN A 79 26.49 21.05 -52.22
N LYS A 80 25.21 21.41 -52.22
CA LYS A 80 24.12 20.80 -53.02
C LYS A 80 23.87 19.32 -52.72
N GLU A 81 24.31 18.83 -51.56
CA GLU A 81 24.07 17.47 -51.07
C GLU A 81 22.70 17.36 -50.39
N ILE A 82 21.64 17.75 -51.11
CA ILE A 82 20.28 17.92 -50.58
C ILE A 82 19.72 16.61 -50.00
N LYS A 83 19.99 15.47 -50.65
CA LYS A 83 19.51 14.16 -50.17
C LYS A 83 20.19 13.75 -48.86
N THR A 84 21.50 13.97 -48.77
CA THR A 84 22.31 13.70 -47.58
C THR A 84 21.93 14.64 -46.43
N ALA A 85 21.71 15.92 -46.71
CA ALA A 85 21.20 16.89 -45.75
C ALA A 85 19.84 16.47 -45.17
N LYS A 86 18.89 16.08 -46.03
CA LYS A 86 17.57 15.63 -45.59
C LYS A 86 17.64 14.37 -44.71
N ALA A 87 18.49 13.40 -45.08
CA ALA A 87 18.70 12.19 -44.27
C ALA A 87 19.34 12.51 -42.91
N TYR A 88 20.30 13.44 -42.89
CA TYR A 88 20.94 13.91 -41.65
C TYR A 88 19.93 14.59 -40.71
N ILE A 89 19.11 15.51 -41.23
CA ILE A 89 18.04 16.21 -40.48
C ILE A 89 17.06 15.19 -39.91
N LEU A 90 16.60 14.23 -40.72
CA LEU A 90 15.64 13.21 -40.30
C LEU A 90 16.23 12.29 -39.21
N TYR A 91 17.50 11.91 -39.35
CA TYR A 91 18.22 11.11 -38.35
C TYR A 91 18.38 11.85 -37.02
N ARG A 92 18.68 13.16 -37.09
CA ARG A 92 18.76 14.05 -35.92
C ARG A 92 17.43 14.13 -35.19
N ASP A 93 16.32 14.33 -35.93
CA ASP A 93 14.96 14.38 -35.38
C ASP A 93 14.59 13.04 -34.72
N GLN A 94 14.79 11.91 -35.41
CA GLN A 94 14.54 10.58 -34.85
C GLN A 94 15.34 10.34 -33.56
N HIS A 95 16.61 10.71 -33.53
CA HIS A 95 17.44 10.55 -32.34
C HIS A 95 17.06 11.53 -31.21
N ALA A 96 16.57 12.72 -31.54
CA ALA A 96 16.01 13.64 -30.56
C ALA A 96 14.74 13.04 -29.92
N ARG A 97 13.83 12.48 -30.73
CA ARG A 97 12.63 11.76 -30.27
C ARG A 97 13.00 10.56 -29.39
N LEU A 98 13.91 9.68 -29.85
CA LEU A 98 14.38 8.52 -29.07
C LEU A 98 14.98 8.92 -27.71
N ARG A 99 15.73 10.02 -27.66
CA ARG A 99 16.29 10.54 -26.40
C ARG A 99 15.22 11.15 -25.49
N SER A 100 14.25 11.87 -26.04
CA SER A 100 13.11 12.38 -25.27
C SER A 100 12.33 11.23 -24.61
N MET A 101 12.06 10.15 -25.35
CA MET A 101 11.42 8.95 -24.82
C MET A 101 12.25 8.29 -23.71
N LYS A 102 13.57 8.17 -23.89
CA LYS A 102 14.46 7.54 -22.91
C LYS A 102 14.63 8.36 -21.62
N SER A 103 14.56 9.69 -21.71
CA SER A 103 14.63 10.60 -20.56
C SER A 103 13.31 10.67 -19.77
N LEU A 104 12.18 10.39 -20.41
CA LEU A 104 10.84 10.49 -19.80
C LEU A 104 10.36 9.18 -19.15
N ILE A 105 10.94 8.03 -19.56
CA ILE A 105 10.64 6.71 -18.98
C ILE A 105 11.78 6.30 -18.05
N ASN A 106 12.18 7.17 -17.13
CA ASN A 106 12.86 6.68 -15.94
C ASN A 106 11.80 6.01 -15.09
N SER A 107 11.58 4.71 -15.31
CA SER A 107 10.56 3.92 -14.62
C SER A 107 10.65 4.08 -13.11
N ASN A 108 11.86 4.29 -12.57
CA ASN A 108 12.08 4.50 -11.15
C ASN A 108 11.53 5.86 -10.69
N GLU A 109 11.71 6.94 -11.46
CA GLU A 109 11.15 8.26 -11.12
C GLU A 109 9.62 8.27 -11.21
N LEU A 110 9.02 7.60 -12.20
CA LEU A 110 7.56 7.50 -12.30
C LEU A 110 6.96 6.72 -11.12
N MET A 111 7.58 5.60 -10.76
CA MET A 111 7.16 4.77 -9.63
C MET A 111 7.37 5.53 -8.31
N GLU A 112 8.56 6.08 -8.07
CA GLU A 112 8.84 6.86 -6.86
C GLU A 112 7.98 8.13 -6.76
N GLY A 113 7.74 8.81 -7.88
CA GLY A 113 6.90 10.00 -7.93
C GLY A 113 5.44 9.71 -7.55
N TYR A 114 4.92 8.57 -7.99
CA TYR A 114 3.63 8.07 -7.54
C TYR A 114 3.66 7.74 -6.04
N LEU A 115 4.64 6.94 -5.58
CA LEU A 115 4.76 6.50 -4.19
C LEU A 115 4.90 7.66 -3.20
N ARG A 116 5.66 8.70 -3.57
CA ARG A 116 5.87 9.92 -2.78
C ARG A 116 4.77 10.97 -2.99
N LYS A 117 3.81 10.71 -3.87
CA LYS A 117 2.70 11.62 -4.23
C LYS A 117 3.17 13.00 -4.71
N THR A 118 4.26 13.04 -5.46
CA THR A 118 4.88 14.30 -5.90
C THR A 118 4.30 14.81 -7.22
N ASP A 119 3.64 13.95 -8.01
CA ASP A 119 3.02 14.33 -9.28
C ASP A 119 1.53 14.71 -9.07
N TRP A 120 1.12 15.87 -9.60
CA TRP A 120 -0.27 16.33 -9.54
C TRP A 120 -1.21 15.44 -10.35
N ARG A 121 -0.71 14.76 -11.39
CA ARG A 121 -1.46 13.84 -12.27
C ARG A 121 -2.07 12.66 -11.49
N ILE A 122 -1.53 12.35 -10.31
CA ILE A 122 -2.09 11.36 -9.38
C ILE A 122 -3.53 11.75 -8.95
N LYS A 123 -3.85 13.05 -8.98
CA LYS A 123 -5.16 13.61 -8.61
C LYS A 123 -6.03 14.00 -9.81
N GLU A 124 -5.57 13.78 -11.03
CA GLU A 124 -6.31 14.12 -12.25
C GLU A 124 -7.58 13.27 -12.38
N ASN A 125 -7.50 11.98 -12.03
CA ASN A 125 -8.66 11.11 -11.99
C ASN A 125 -9.31 11.10 -10.60
N ALA A 126 -10.39 11.88 -10.44
CA ALA A 126 -11.15 11.97 -9.19
C ALA A 126 -11.77 10.63 -8.71
N ASN A 127 -11.96 9.67 -9.62
CA ASN A 127 -12.48 8.34 -9.29
C ASN A 127 -11.40 7.39 -8.77
N MET A 128 -10.13 7.79 -8.84
CA MET A 128 -9.00 6.96 -8.43
C MET A 128 -8.34 7.48 -7.16
N SER A 129 -8.17 6.58 -6.19
CA SER A 129 -7.39 6.83 -4.99
C SER A 129 -6.00 6.17 -5.10
N TYR A 130 -5.07 6.65 -4.27
CA TYR A 130 -3.74 6.06 -4.15
C TYR A 130 -3.85 4.54 -3.93
N SER A 131 -3.38 3.77 -4.90
CA SER A 131 -3.54 2.31 -4.96
C SER A 131 -2.63 1.70 -6.01
N LEU A 132 -2.47 0.37 -6.00
CA LEU A 132 -1.75 -0.33 -7.06
C LEU A 132 -2.41 -0.12 -8.44
N GLN A 133 -3.74 -0.10 -8.52
CA GLN A 133 -4.44 0.21 -9.76
C GLN A 133 -4.22 1.67 -10.18
N GLY A 134 -4.21 2.60 -9.23
CA GLY A 134 -3.85 3.99 -9.48
C GLY A 134 -2.40 4.14 -9.96
N LEU A 135 -1.47 3.32 -9.45
CA LEU A 135 -0.09 3.29 -9.91
C LEU A 135 0.00 2.76 -11.35
N ASN A 136 -0.64 1.62 -11.61
CA ASN A 136 -0.70 1.05 -12.96
C ASN A 136 -1.30 2.04 -13.95
N ASN A 137 -2.44 2.65 -13.59
CA ASN A 137 -3.08 3.65 -14.42
C ASN A 137 -2.19 4.89 -14.58
N HIS A 138 -1.53 5.38 -13.53
CA HIS A 138 -0.62 6.51 -13.64
C HIS A 138 0.52 6.25 -14.62
N VAL A 139 1.18 5.09 -14.50
CA VAL A 139 2.26 4.68 -15.41
C VAL A 139 1.73 4.59 -16.86
N THR A 140 0.61 3.90 -17.07
CA THR A 140 -0.01 3.78 -18.40
C THR A 140 -0.47 5.13 -18.95
N SER A 141 -0.95 6.04 -18.10
CA SER A 141 -1.43 7.38 -18.48
C SER A 141 -0.30 8.22 -19.05
N VAL A 142 0.85 8.24 -18.37
CA VAL A 142 2.02 8.99 -18.81
C VAL A 142 2.57 8.43 -20.13
N ILE A 143 2.60 7.10 -20.27
CA ILE A 143 3.05 6.45 -21.51
C ILE A 143 2.10 6.78 -22.68
N SER A 144 0.79 6.67 -22.47
CA SER A 144 -0.22 6.91 -23.51
C SER A 144 -0.25 8.38 -23.94
N ALA A 145 -0.18 9.32 -22.99
CA ALA A 145 -0.16 10.75 -23.29
C ALA A 145 1.07 11.14 -24.14
N ASN A 146 2.23 10.56 -23.83
CA ASN A 146 3.43 10.79 -24.63
C ASN A 146 3.31 10.21 -26.04
N TYR A 147 2.68 9.05 -26.20
CA TYR A 147 2.44 8.48 -27.52
C TYR A 147 1.55 9.39 -28.36
N TRP A 148 0.43 9.88 -27.80
CA TRP A 148 -0.44 10.84 -28.48
C TRP A 148 0.33 12.08 -28.95
N LEU A 149 1.09 12.71 -28.04
CA LEU A 149 1.75 13.99 -28.30
C LEU A 149 2.96 13.93 -29.25
N ASN A 150 3.61 12.76 -29.36
CA ASN A 150 4.84 12.63 -30.15
C ASN A 150 4.65 11.86 -31.46
N GLU A 151 3.69 10.93 -31.50
CA GLU A 151 3.48 10.06 -32.67
C GLU A 151 2.22 10.44 -33.46
N ILE A 152 1.17 10.94 -32.80
CA ILE A 152 -0.11 11.22 -33.48
C ILE A 152 -0.31 12.72 -33.74
N TYR A 153 -0.09 13.56 -32.75
CA TYR A 153 -0.26 15.00 -32.89
C TYR A 153 0.97 15.68 -33.47
N ASP A 154 0.73 16.71 -34.27
CA ASP A 154 1.77 17.57 -34.81
C ASP A 154 2.47 18.38 -33.71
N ALA A 155 3.70 18.83 -34.00
CA ALA A 155 4.52 19.56 -33.06
C ALA A 155 3.84 20.83 -32.52
N ASP A 156 3.13 21.56 -33.39
CA ASP A 156 2.44 22.80 -33.01
C ASP A 156 1.33 22.53 -31.98
N ILE A 157 0.56 21.45 -32.17
CA ILE A 157 -0.51 21.03 -31.25
C ILE A 157 0.07 20.60 -29.91
N ARG A 158 1.15 19.80 -29.93
CA ARG A 158 1.82 19.37 -28.71
C ARG A 158 2.35 20.57 -27.92
N ASN A 159 3.03 21.50 -28.59
CA ASN A 159 3.65 22.64 -27.93
C ASN A 159 2.58 23.54 -27.31
N ALA A 160 1.51 23.83 -28.05
CA ALA A 160 0.37 24.59 -27.52
C ALA A 160 -0.30 23.93 -26.30
N HIS A 161 -0.37 22.59 -26.26
CA HIS A 161 -0.83 21.86 -25.08
C HIS A 161 0.13 21.97 -23.89
N GLN A 162 1.44 21.88 -24.13
CA GLN A 162 2.47 21.94 -23.09
C GLN A 162 2.68 23.35 -22.52
N GLU A 163 2.54 24.37 -23.37
CA GLU A 163 2.64 25.78 -22.99
C GLU A 163 1.35 26.31 -22.34
N GLY A 164 0.25 25.55 -22.46
CA GLY A 164 -1.02 25.84 -21.81
C GLY A 164 -1.95 26.76 -22.60
N ASP A 165 -1.72 26.93 -23.90
CA ASP A 165 -2.61 27.67 -24.80
C ASP A 165 -3.98 27.01 -24.91
N PHE A 166 -4.01 25.68 -24.89
CA PHE A 166 -5.22 24.88 -24.69
C PHE A 166 -4.89 23.55 -24.00
N HIS A 167 -5.91 22.85 -23.51
CA HIS A 167 -5.75 21.56 -22.86
C HIS A 167 -6.41 20.45 -23.68
N ILE A 168 -5.65 19.42 -24.05
CA ILE A 168 -6.17 18.21 -24.68
C ILE A 168 -6.58 17.27 -23.55
N HIS A 169 -7.88 17.04 -23.42
CA HIS A 169 -8.42 16.15 -22.41
C HIS A 169 -8.15 14.68 -22.74
N ASP A 170 -8.05 13.87 -21.68
CA ASP A 170 -8.12 12.41 -21.73
C ASP A 170 -6.99 11.68 -22.47
N LEU A 171 -5.80 12.30 -22.53
CA LEU A 171 -4.59 11.72 -23.14
C LEU A 171 -4.11 10.42 -22.44
N GLN A 172 -4.63 10.09 -21.27
CA GLN A 172 -4.26 8.90 -20.51
C GLN A 172 -4.63 7.56 -21.15
N MET A 173 -5.58 7.54 -22.09
CA MET A 173 -6.04 6.31 -22.75
C MET A 173 -5.94 6.42 -24.27
N LEU A 174 -5.63 5.28 -24.90
CA LEU A 174 -5.74 5.10 -26.35
C LEU A 174 -7.12 4.56 -26.71
N ALA A 175 -8.15 5.31 -26.35
CA ALA A 175 -9.54 4.88 -26.44
C ALA A 175 -10.47 6.03 -26.82
N THR A 176 -11.74 5.71 -27.05
CA THR A 176 -12.77 6.73 -27.25
C THR A 176 -13.04 7.51 -25.97
N TYR A 177 -13.56 8.73 -26.09
CA TYR A 177 -13.87 9.56 -24.92
C TYR A 177 -15.03 8.97 -24.11
N CYS A 178 -16.28 9.11 -24.56
CA CYS A 178 -17.45 8.60 -23.86
C CYS A 178 -18.33 7.77 -24.79
N ALA A 179 -19.14 6.88 -24.20
CA ALA A 179 -20.00 5.98 -24.95
C ALA A 179 -21.40 5.88 -24.32
N GLY A 180 -22.42 6.10 -25.14
CA GLY A 180 -23.80 5.74 -24.84
C GLY A 180 -24.10 4.38 -25.42
N TRP A 181 -24.46 3.42 -24.57
CA TRP A 181 -24.72 2.05 -24.96
C TRP A 181 -26.22 1.80 -25.11
N ASP A 182 -26.58 0.94 -26.07
CA ASP A 182 -27.97 0.49 -26.23
C ASP A 182 -28.26 -0.68 -25.29
N LEU A 183 -29.04 -0.40 -24.23
CA LEU A 183 -29.44 -1.43 -23.27
C LEU A 183 -30.30 -2.51 -23.93
N LYS A 184 -31.08 -2.18 -24.96
CA LYS A 184 -31.91 -3.14 -25.67
C LYS A 184 -31.06 -4.22 -26.32
N ASP A 185 -29.92 -3.86 -26.91
CA ASP A 185 -29.04 -4.84 -27.55
C ASP A 185 -28.47 -5.82 -26.53
N LEU A 186 -28.01 -5.31 -25.39
CA LEU A 186 -27.52 -6.13 -24.27
C LEU A 186 -28.62 -7.09 -23.77
N LEU A 187 -29.84 -6.62 -23.59
CA LEU A 187 -30.95 -7.44 -23.10
C LEU A 187 -31.43 -8.47 -24.13
N MET A 188 -31.37 -8.16 -25.43
CA MET A 188 -31.86 -9.04 -26.49
C MET A 188 -30.83 -10.08 -26.95
N ARG A 189 -29.54 -9.74 -26.94
CA ARG A 189 -28.46 -10.63 -27.39
C ARG A 189 -27.69 -11.27 -26.23
N GLY A 190 -27.74 -10.66 -25.04
CA GLY A 190 -26.87 -10.99 -23.92
C GLY A 190 -25.48 -10.37 -24.09
N PHE A 191 -24.62 -10.56 -23.09
CA PHE A 191 -23.26 -10.03 -23.12
C PHE A 191 -22.28 -10.98 -23.81
N ARG A 192 -21.89 -10.67 -25.05
CA ARG A 192 -21.16 -11.56 -25.97
C ARG A 192 -20.16 -10.79 -26.85
N GLY A 193 -19.38 -11.50 -27.67
CA GLY A 193 -18.59 -10.90 -28.75
C GLY A 193 -17.08 -10.80 -28.48
N ALA A 194 -16.60 -11.31 -27.34
CA ALA A 194 -15.17 -11.35 -27.01
C ALA A 194 -14.60 -12.76 -27.23
N PRO A 195 -13.77 -12.99 -28.26
CA PRO A 195 -13.19 -14.30 -28.54
C PRO A 195 -12.42 -14.87 -27.34
N GLY A 196 -12.69 -16.13 -26.99
CA GLY A 196 -12.02 -16.82 -25.88
C GLY A 196 -12.46 -16.40 -24.48
N LYS A 197 -13.54 -15.61 -24.36
CA LYS A 197 -14.16 -15.26 -23.07
C LYS A 197 -15.54 -15.91 -22.92
N VAL A 198 -15.96 -16.09 -21.67
CA VAL A 198 -17.28 -16.65 -21.35
C VAL A 198 -18.35 -15.63 -21.76
N GLU A 199 -19.34 -16.09 -22.51
CA GLU A 199 -20.45 -15.28 -23.00
C GLU A 199 -21.72 -15.52 -22.18
N SER A 200 -22.54 -14.49 -22.03
CA SER A 200 -23.85 -14.57 -21.39
C SER A 200 -24.97 -14.48 -22.42
N GLY A 201 -26.02 -15.30 -22.28
CA GLY A 201 -27.25 -15.13 -23.06
C GLY A 201 -28.14 -13.99 -22.53
N PRO A 202 -29.24 -13.69 -23.22
CA PRO A 202 -30.23 -12.71 -22.76
C PRO A 202 -30.69 -12.99 -21.32
N ALA A 203 -30.75 -11.94 -20.49
CA ALA A 203 -31.30 -12.05 -19.14
C ALA A 203 -32.80 -12.41 -19.19
N LYS A 204 -33.27 -13.23 -18.23
CA LYS A 204 -34.68 -13.64 -18.14
C LYS A 204 -35.42 -13.08 -16.92
N HIS A 205 -34.70 -12.61 -15.92
CA HIS A 205 -35.22 -12.08 -14.66
C HIS A 205 -34.58 -10.73 -14.35
N PHE A 206 -35.26 -9.89 -13.57
CA PHE A 206 -34.87 -8.51 -13.28
C PHE A 206 -33.47 -8.44 -12.63
N ARG A 207 -33.21 -9.27 -11.61
CA ARG A 207 -31.88 -9.32 -10.98
C ARG A 207 -30.77 -9.75 -11.95
N SER A 208 -31.05 -10.70 -12.84
CA SER A 208 -30.07 -11.14 -13.84
C SER A 208 -29.76 -10.03 -14.85
N ALA A 209 -30.76 -9.24 -15.25
CA ALA A 209 -30.57 -8.09 -16.13
C ALA A 209 -29.66 -7.03 -15.47
N LEU A 210 -29.93 -6.67 -14.21
CA LEU A 210 -29.09 -5.76 -13.44
C LEU A 210 -27.65 -6.28 -13.29
N GLY A 211 -27.47 -7.57 -13.02
CA GLY A 211 -26.15 -8.21 -12.96
C GLY A 211 -25.38 -8.17 -14.28
N GLN A 212 -26.05 -8.37 -15.41
CA GLN A 212 -25.42 -8.24 -16.73
C GLN A 212 -25.02 -6.79 -17.04
N ILE A 213 -25.84 -5.82 -16.68
CA ILE A 213 -25.53 -4.39 -16.81
C ILE A 213 -24.26 -4.03 -16.03
N ILE A 214 -24.16 -4.54 -14.79
CA ILE A 214 -22.97 -4.34 -13.94
C ILE A 214 -21.73 -4.93 -14.63
N ASN A 215 -21.78 -6.20 -15.05
CA ASN A 215 -20.66 -6.86 -15.73
C ASN A 215 -20.26 -6.17 -17.03
N PHE A 216 -21.25 -5.64 -17.77
CA PHE A 216 -21.03 -4.89 -18.99
C PHE A 216 -20.17 -3.64 -18.69
N PHE A 217 -20.64 -2.76 -17.81
CA PHE A 217 -19.90 -1.54 -17.46
C PHE A 217 -18.53 -1.84 -16.87
N TYR A 218 -18.40 -2.88 -16.05
CA TYR A 218 -17.09 -3.28 -15.51
C TYR A 218 -16.10 -3.74 -16.57
N THR A 219 -16.59 -4.37 -17.64
CA THR A 219 -15.73 -4.84 -18.72
C THR A 219 -15.37 -3.69 -19.65
N THR A 220 -16.35 -2.83 -19.98
CA THR A 220 -16.16 -1.73 -20.93
C THR A 220 -15.53 -0.49 -20.32
N GLN A 221 -15.44 -0.35 -18.99
CA GLN A 221 -14.80 0.81 -18.33
C GLN A 221 -13.34 1.04 -18.76
N GLY A 222 -12.63 -0.02 -19.19
CA GLY A 222 -11.27 0.09 -19.72
C GLY A 222 -11.18 0.50 -21.18
N GLU A 223 -12.32 0.59 -21.88
CA GLU A 223 -12.41 0.82 -23.34
C GLU A 223 -12.89 2.25 -23.68
N CYS A 224 -13.21 3.07 -22.68
CA CYS A 224 -13.54 4.49 -22.85
C CYS A 224 -12.94 5.31 -21.71
N ALA A 225 -12.45 6.52 -22.01
CA ALA A 225 -11.80 7.36 -21.01
C ALA A 225 -12.77 8.05 -20.04
N GLY A 226 -13.94 8.40 -20.54
CA GLY A 226 -14.98 9.19 -19.89
C GLY A 226 -16.24 8.39 -19.57
N ALA A 227 -17.36 9.11 -19.50
CA ALA A 227 -18.62 8.55 -19.01
C ALA A 227 -19.16 7.44 -19.92
N GLN A 228 -19.75 6.43 -19.29
CA GLN A 228 -20.53 5.40 -19.96
C GLN A 228 -21.93 5.36 -19.39
N ALA A 229 -22.93 5.25 -20.27
CA ALA A 229 -24.33 5.30 -19.86
C ALA A 229 -25.19 4.38 -20.72
N PHE A 230 -26.28 3.90 -20.12
CA PHE A 230 -27.38 3.29 -20.85
C PHE A 230 -28.51 4.30 -21.00
N ALA A 231 -29.12 4.35 -22.19
CA ALA A 231 -30.37 5.07 -22.38
C ALA A 231 -31.57 4.20 -21.94
N ASN A 232 -32.67 4.85 -21.53
CA ASN A 232 -33.97 4.21 -21.26
C ASN A 232 -33.91 3.04 -20.25
N PHE A 233 -33.05 3.18 -19.24
CA PHE A 233 -32.81 2.15 -18.22
C PHE A 233 -34.09 1.66 -17.52
N ASP A 234 -34.93 2.59 -17.09
CA ASP A 234 -36.22 2.32 -16.44
C ASP A 234 -37.21 1.62 -17.37
N THR A 235 -37.31 2.10 -18.61
CA THR A 235 -38.27 1.66 -19.62
C THR A 235 -38.01 0.21 -20.03
N TYR A 236 -36.74 -0.14 -20.24
CA TYR A 236 -36.36 -1.49 -20.67
C TYR A 236 -36.35 -2.51 -19.54
N LEU A 237 -36.25 -2.07 -18.28
CA LEU A 237 -36.28 -2.97 -17.13
C LEU A 237 -37.68 -3.18 -16.55
N ALA A 238 -38.62 -2.27 -16.77
CA ALA A 238 -40.02 -2.41 -16.31
C ALA A 238 -40.70 -3.74 -16.73
N PRO A 239 -40.50 -4.28 -17.96
CA PRO A 239 -41.05 -5.58 -18.34
C PRO A 239 -40.56 -6.73 -17.46
N PHE A 240 -39.31 -6.72 -17.00
CA PHE A 240 -38.76 -7.76 -16.12
C PHE A 240 -39.40 -7.72 -14.74
N ILE A 241 -39.61 -6.52 -14.19
CA ILE A 241 -40.33 -6.31 -12.92
C ILE A 241 -41.75 -6.88 -13.03
N ARG A 242 -42.44 -6.57 -14.13
CA ARG A 242 -43.81 -7.02 -14.39
C ARG A 242 -43.91 -8.53 -14.61
N TYR A 243 -42.92 -9.13 -15.27
CA TYR A 243 -42.83 -10.57 -15.53
C TYR A 243 -42.56 -11.36 -14.26
N ASP A 244 -41.60 -10.90 -13.45
CA ASP A 244 -41.23 -11.50 -12.17
C ASP A 244 -42.28 -11.25 -11.07
N LYS A 245 -43.25 -10.36 -11.31
CA LYS A 245 -44.31 -9.94 -10.37
C LYS A 245 -43.72 -9.40 -9.05
N LEU A 246 -42.69 -8.58 -9.16
CA LEU A 246 -41.99 -8.03 -8.00
C LEU A 246 -42.80 -6.89 -7.36
N GLU A 247 -42.87 -6.92 -6.04
CA GLU A 247 -43.42 -5.83 -5.24
C GLU A 247 -42.40 -4.70 -5.06
N TYR A 248 -42.87 -3.51 -4.65
CA TYR A 248 -42.02 -2.32 -4.52
C TYR A 248 -40.76 -2.56 -3.66
N ASP A 249 -40.89 -3.24 -2.54
CA ASP A 249 -39.77 -3.50 -1.62
C ASP A 249 -38.71 -4.40 -2.25
N GLU A 250 -39.11 -5.36 -3.09
CA GLU A 250 -38.20 -6.26 -3.79
C GLU A 250 -37.45 -5.53 -4.92
N VAL A 251 -38.15 -4.66 -5.66
CA VAL A 251 -37.54 -3.79 -6.67
C VAL A 251 -36.56 -2.83 -6.02
N ARG A 252 -36.96 -2.19 -4.91
CA ARG A 252 -36.09 -1.31 -4.12
C ARG A 252 -34.84 -2.04 -3.66
N GLN A 253 -34.98 -3.27 -3.16
CA GLN A 253 -33.83 -4.06 -2.71
C GLN A 253 -32.88 -4.42 -3.87
N ALA A 254 -33.41 -4.78 -5.04
CA ALA A 254 -32.62 -5.09 -6.23
C ALA A 254 -31.92 -3.84 -6.81
N MET A 255 -32.60 -2.69 -6.81
CA MET A 255 -32.01 -1.40 -7.21
C MET A 255 -30.94 -0.94 -6.22
N GLN A 256 -31.15 -1.18 -4.92
CA GLN A 256 -30.14 -0.92 -3.90
C GLN A 256 -28.88 -1.78 -4.16
N GLU A 257 -29.06 -3.07 -4.40
CA GLU A 257 -27.96 -3.99 -4.75
C GLU A 257 -27.22 -3.51 -6.00
N PHE A 258 -27.95 -3.12 -7.04
CA PHE A 258 -27.39 -2.57 -8.27
C PHE A 258 -26.56 -1.30 -8.02
N LEU A 259 -27.13 -0.32 -7.30
CA LEU A 259 -26.45 0.95 -7.01
C LEU A 259 -25.19 0.74 -6.16
N PHE A 260 -25.21 -0.17 -5.18
CA PHE A 260 -23.98 -0.47 -4.44
C PHE A 260 -22.95 -1.19 -5.31
N ASN A 261 -23.36 -2.16 -6.14
CA ASN A 261 -22.41 -2.91 -6.95
C ASN A 261 -21.76 -2.06 -8.06
N ILE A 262 -22.47 -1.08 -8.64
CA ILE A 262 -21.91 -0.19 -9.66
C ILE A 262 -21.03 0.92 -9.07
N ASN A 263 -21.27 1.33 -7.82
CA ASN A 263 -20.52 2.40 -7.15
C ASN A 263 -19.42 1.90 -6.20
N VAL A 264 -19.20 0.60 -6.09
CA VAL A 264 -18.05 0.07 -5.35
C VAL A 264 -16.86 0.04 -6.31
N PRO A 265 -15.91 1.00 -6.23
CA PRO A 265 -14.69 0.92 -7.01
C PRO A 265 -13.98 -0.37 -6.62
N THR A 266 -14.04 -1.36 -7.50
CA THR A 266 -13.54 -2.70 -7.20
C THR A 266 -12.03 -2.67 -7.29
N ARG A 267 -11.39 -2.56 -6.12
CA ARG A 267 -10.09 -3.23 -5.92
C ARG A 267 -10.37 -4.71 -5.81
N THR A 268 -9.68 -5.53 -6.60
CA THR A 268 -9.38 -6.89 -6.20
C THR A 268 -8.47 -6.83 -4.97
N GLY A 269 -8.94 -7.39 -3.85
CA GLY A 269 -8.12 -7.62 -2.66
C GLY A 269 -8.28 -6.63 -1.51
N PHE A 270 -9.51 -6.36 -1.07
CA PHE A 270 -9.74 -5.89 0.30
C PHE A 270 -10.32 -7.01 1.15
N GLN A 271 -9.54 -7.37 2.16
CA GLN A 271 -9.74 -8.54 2.99
C GLN A 271 -10.20 -8.02 4.34
N CYS A 272 -11.41 -8.38 4.75
CA CYS A 272 -12.01 -7.88 5.98
C CYS A 272 -12.21 -9.03 6.96
N LEU A 273 -11.98 -8.72 8.23
CA LEU A 273 -12.35 -9.54 9.38
C LEU A 273 -13.72 -9.06 9.89
N SER A 274 -14.44 -9.93 10.58
CA SER A 274 -15.71 -9.59 11.24
C SER A 274 -15.53 -8.52 12.33
N ALA A 275 -16.61 -7.79 12.61
CA ALA A 275 -16.59 -6.62 13.49
C ALA A 275 -16.24 -6.92 14.97
N ASP A 276 -16.39 -8.17 15.38
CA ASP A 276 -16.03 -8.71 16.69
C ASP A 276 -14.53 -9.04 16.83
N THR A 277 -13.75 -8.95 15.75
CA THR A 277 -12.31 -9.18 15.79
C THR A 277 -11.59 -8.10 16.61
N GLU A 278 -10.72 -8.54 17.52
CA GLU A 278 -9.88 -7.70 18.35
C GLU A 278 -8.44 -7.67 17.82
N ILE A 279 -7.80 -6.51 17.91
CA ILE A 279 -6.47 -6.21 17.41
C ILE A 279 -5.60 -5.89 18.62
N LEU A 280 -4.43 -6.53 18.71
CA LEU A 280 -3.48 -6.26 19.78
C LEU A 280 -2.73 -4.95 19.48
N THR A 281 -2.99 -3.93 20.29
CA THR A 281 -2.26 -2.65 20.30
C THR A 281 -1.24 -2.65 21.45
N GLN A 282 -0.32 -1.68 21.48
CA GLN A 282 0.55 -1.47 22.65
C GLN A 282 -0.23 -1.23 23.96
N ASN A 283 -1.47 -0.74 23.87
CA ASN A 283 -2.34 -0.49 25.02
C ASN A 283 -3.27 -1.67 25.33
N GLY A 284 -3.04 -2.83 24.72
CA GLY A 284 -3.87 -4.04 24.86
C GLY A 284 -4.81 -4.29 23.68
N TRP A 285 -5.75 -5.21 23.88
CA TRP A 285 -6.72 -5.61 22.86
C TRP A 285 -7.76 -4.52 22.61
N GLN A 286 -7.92 -4.14 21.35
CA GLN A 286 -8.87 -3.12 20.91
C GLN A 286 -9.67 -3.62 19.71
N LYS A 287 -10.95 -3.25 19.64
CA LYS A 287 -11.79 -3.54 18.47
C LYS A 287 -11.48 -2.59 17.32
N HIS A 288 -11.92 -2.97 16.12
CA HIS A 288 -11.73 -2.18 14.90
C HIS A 288 -12.24 -0.72 15.00
N ASN A 289 -13.19 -0.42 15.89
CA ASN A 289 -13.75 0.93 16.10
C ASN A 289 -12.98 1.77 17.14
N GLN A 290 -12.04 1.17 17.85
CA GLN A 290 -11.21 1.82 18.87
C GLN A 290 -9.83 2.21 18.34
N VAL A 291 -9.29 1.38 17.43
CA VAL A 291 -8.02 1.64 16.75
C VAL A 291 -8.13 2.84 15.81
N LYS A 292 -7.05 3.60 15.65
CA LYS A 292 -6.94 4.74 14.74
C LYS A 292 -5.67 4.68 13.90
N VAL A 293 -5.67 5.41 12.79
CA VAL A 293 -4.46 5.63 11.99
C VAL A 293 -3.40 6.28 12.88
N GLY A 294 -2.21 5.70 12.91
CA GLY A 294 -1.09 6.09 13.78
C GLY A 294 -0.93 5.25 15.04
N ASP A 295 -1.94 4.48 15.45
CA ASP A 295 -1.81 3.57 16.60
C ASP A 295 -0.82 2.45 16.28
N ILE A 296 -0.05 2.02 17.28
CA ILE A 296 0.94 0.97 17.12
C ILE A 296 0.29 -0.39 17.42
N ILE A 297 0.26 -1.27 16.42
CA ILE A 297 -0.35 -2.60 16.48
C ILE A 297 0.71 -3.70 16.34
N ALA A 298 0.43 -4.86 16.93
CA ALA A 298 1.24 -6.05 16.73
C ALA A 298 1.00 -6.62 15.32
N THR A 299 2.08 -6.86 14.60
CA THR A 299 2.11 -7.44 13.26
C THR A 299 3.08 -8.61 13.22
N PHE A 300 2.87 -9.57 12.32
CA PHE A 300 3.73 -10.74 12.21
C PHE A 300 4.61 -10.65 10.96
N ASN A 301 5.92 -10.56 11.15
CA ASN A 301 6.91 -10.50 10.09
C ASN A 301 7.16 -11.92 9.54
N ILE A 302 6.79 -12.16 8.28
CA ILE A 302 6.86 -13.47 7.63
C ILE A 302 8.30 -13.89 7.32
N GLU A 303 9.21 -12.93 7.10
CA GLU A 303 10.62 -13.19 6.77
C GLU A 303 11.41 -13.64 8.00
N HIS A 304 11.17 -12.97 9.13
CA HIS A 304 11.88 -13.24 10.38
C HIS A 304 11.13 -14.18 11.33
N GLY A 305 9.83 -14.41 11.10
CA GLY A 305 8.99 -15.26 11.95
C GLY A 305 8.74 -14.67 13.34
N GLN A 306 8.78 -13.34 13.46
CA GLN A 306 8.71 -12.62 14.73
C GLN A 306 7.59 -11.57 14.72
N LEU A 307 7.08 -11.24 15.91
CA LEU A 307 6.15 -10.14 16.10
C LEU A 307 6.90 -8.81 16.09
N GLU A 308 6.36 -7.84 15.36
CA GLU A 308 6.86 -6.46 15.30
C GLU A 308 5.70 -5.48 15.49
N TYR A 309 5.99 -4.35 16.13
CA TYR A 309 5.00 -3.31 16.42
C TYR A 309 5.11 -2.19 15.38
N LEU A 310 4.08 -2.04 14.55
CA LEU A 310 4.07 -1.08 13.45
C LEU A 310 2.86 -0.14 13.55
N PRO A 311 2.99 1.12 13.08
CA PRO A 311 1.90 2.07 13.09
C PRO A 311 0.85 1.71 12.02
N VAL A 312 -0.43 1.81 12.38
CA VAL A 312 -1.56 1.66 11.46
C VAL A 312 -1.51 2.78 10.43
N GLN A 313 -1.32 2.44 9.16
CA GLN A 313 -1.30 3.44 8.07
C GLN A 313 -2.70 3.82 7.60
N HIS A 314 -3.62 2.86 7.56
CA HIS A 314 -4.98 3.03 7.04
C HIS A 314 -5.96 2.11 7.77
N MET A 315 -7.20 2.57 7.91
CA MET A 315 -8.32 1.77 8.44
C MET A 315 -9.45 1.69 7.43
N PHE A 316 -10.05 0.50 7.31
CA PHE A 316 -11.17 0.24 6.42
C PHE A 316 -12.22 -0.59 7.16
N ALA A 317 -13.46 -0.09 7.18
CA ALA A 317 -14.61 -0.79 7.73
C ALA A 317 -15.79 -0.66 6.75
N LYS A 318 -16.40 -1.79 6.38
CA LYS A 318 -17.54 -1.83 5.45
C LYS A 318 -18.53 -2.90 5.91
N GLN A 319 -19.81 -2.63 5.74
CA GLN A 319 -20.85 -3.65 5.87
C GLN A 319 -20.72 -4.67 4.73
N TYR A 320 -20.55 -5.94 5.07
CA TYR A 320 -20.43 -7.04 4.11
C TYR A 320 -21.55 -8.05 4.32
N LYS A 321 -22.24 -8.41 3.23
CA LYS A 321 -23.27 -9.45 3.21
C LYS A 321 -22.93 -10.41 2.08
N GLY A 322 -22.54 -11.63 2.42
CA GLY A 322 -22.07 -12.63 1.46
C GLY A 322 -21.46 -13.84 2.16
N LEU A 323 -20.84 -14.71 1.37
CA LEU A 323 -20.10 -15.86 1.88
C LEU A 323 -18.94 -15.37 2.75
N MET A 324 -18.80 -15.93 3.95
CA MET A 324 -17.64 -15.71 4.81
C MET A 324 -17.04 -17.07 5.19
N TYR A 325 -15.72 -17.09 5.33
CA TYR A 325 -14.99 -18.28 5.76
C TYR A 325 -14.74 -18.18 7.26
N ASN A 326 -15.15 -19.20 8.02
CA ASN A 326 -14.85 -19.28 9.44
C ASN A 326 -13.61 -20.16 9.67
N LEU A 327 -12.52 -19.52 10.09
CA LEU A 327 -11.31 -20.17 10.58
C LEU A 327 -11.49 -20.51 12.06
N LYS A 328 -12.15 -21.64 12.32
CA LYS A 328 -12.41 -22.13 13.67
C LYS A 328 -11.55 -23.33 14.01
N ASN A 329 -10.77 -23.21 15.08
CA ASN A 329 -10.05 -24.30 15.70
C ASN A 329 -10.10 -24.16 17.24
N ARG A 330 -9.33 -24.96 17.98
CA ARG A 330 -9.34 -24.93 19.46
C ARG A 330 -8.84 -23.60 20.07
N ILE A 331 -8.11 -22.80 19.29
CA ILE A 331 -7.35 -21.65 19.78
C ILE A 331 -7.66 -20.34 19.03
N SER A 332 -8.45 -20.40 17.96
CA SER A 332 -8.82 -19.27 17.10
C SER A 332 -10.23 -19.46 16.53
N ASP A 333 -11.01 -18.38 16.49
CA ASP A 333 -12.32 -18.28 15.83
C ASP A 333 -12.32 -16.95 15.07
N GLN A 334 -12.09 -16.99 13.76
CA GLN A 334 -11.98 -15.79 12.92
C GLN A 334 -12.88 -15.93 11.70
N LEU A 335 -13.80 -14.97 11.55
CA LEU A 335 -14.68 -14.92 10.39
C LEU A 335 -14.12 -13.91 9.37
N ILE A 336 -13.72 -14.40 8.21
CA ILE A 336 -13.01 -13.64 7.18
C ILE A 336 -13.76 -13.63 5.85
N SER A 337 -13.60 -12.55 5.09
CA SER A 337 -14.15 -12.41 3.74
C SER A 337 -13.44 -13.34 2.74
N PRO A 338 -14.03 -13.58 1.55
CA PRO A 338 -13.33 -14.23 0.45
C PRO A 338 -12.06 -13.49 0.04
N GLU A 339 -11.14 -14.23 -0.56
CA GLU A 339 -9.80 -13.83 -0.97
C GLU A 339 -8.92 -13.32 0.18
N HIS A 340 -9.33 -13.48 1.45
CA HIS A 340 -8.54 -13.07 2.62
C HIS A 340 -7.26 -13.89 2.72
N ARG A 341 -6.12 -13.20 2.77
CA ARG A 341 -4.80 -13.84 2.80
C ARG A 341 -4.42 -14.12 4.24
N VAL A 342 -4.17 -15.38 4.53
CA VAL A 342 -3.83 -15.85 5.87
C VAL A 342 -2.37 -16.30 5.92
N VAL A 343 -1.69 -15.99 7.02
CA VAL A 343 -0.34 -16.47 7.27
C VAL A 343 -0.44 -17.91 7.76
N ARG A 344 0.35 -18.81 7.15
CA ARG A 344 0.51 -20.19 7.62
C ARG A 344 1.97 -20.61 7.66
N LYS A 345 2.29 -21.52 8.57
CA LYS A 345 3.58 -22.23 8.54
C LYS A 345 3.59 -23.22 7.36
N ARG A 346 4.68 -23.28 6.59
CA ARG A 346 4.85 -24.25 5.51
C ARG A 346 5.09 -25.64 6.11
N PHE A 347 4.38 -26.65 5.61
CA PHE A 347 4.54 -28.03 6.09
C PHE A 347 5.98 -28.52 5.84
N GLY A 348 6.64 -29.03 6.88
CA GLY A 348 8.01 -29.53 6.78
C GLY A 348 9.12 -28.46 6.72
N SER A 349 8.81 -27.19 7.02
CA SER A 349 9.85 -26.14 7.12
C SER A 349 9.56 -25.12 8.22
N GLU A 350 10.56 -24.34 8.60
CA GLU A 350 10.42 -23.21 9.54
C GLU A 350 9.83 -21.95 8.88
N GLY A 351 9.66 -21.93 7.55
CA GLY A 351 9.20 -20.76 6.83
C GLY A 351 7.69 -20.52 6.89
N TYR A 352 7.30 -19.25 6.78
CA TYR A 352 5.91 -18.81 6.70
C TYR A 352 5.52 -18.48 5.24
N ILE A 353 4.23 -18.53 4.94
CA ILE A 353 3.68 -18.15 3.63
C ILE A 353 2.32 -17.46 3.81
N LEU A 354 2.04 -16.50 2.93
CA LEU A 354 0.79 -15.75 2.89
C LEU A 354 -0.02 -16.18 1.66
N GLU A 355 -1.19 -16.79 1.87
CA GLU A 355 -2.03 -17.30 0.77
C GLU A 355 -3.53 -17.01 0.99
N PRO A 356 -4.33 -16.84 -0.08
CA PRO A 356 -5.78 -16.73 0.02
C PRO A 356 -6.42 -17.93 0.72
N ILE A 357 -7.46 -17.68 1.51
CA ILE A 357 -8.16 -18.69 2.31
C ILE A 357 -8.70 -19.84 1.46
N GLU A 358 -9.12 -19.59 0.24
CA GLU A 358 -9.61 -20.59 -0.71
C GLU A 358 -8.53 -21.61 -1.06
N LYS A 359 -7.28 -21.15 -1.24
CA LYS A 359 -6.14 -22.04 -1.49
C LYS A 359 -5.79 -22.85 -0.26
N VAL A 360 -5.88 -22.25 0.92
CA VAL A 360 -5.61 -22.92 2.19
C VAL A 360 -6.63 -24.03 2.46
N LEU A 361 -7.92 -23.79 2.20
CA LEU A 361 -8.99 -24.78 2.34
C LEU A 361 -8.85 -25.97 1.38
N ALA A 362 -8.19 -25.78 0.23
CA ALA A 362 -7.92 -26.84 -0.72
C ALA A 362 -6.76 -27.78 -0.31
N LEU A 363 -6.02 -27.46 0.76
CA LEU A 363 -4.90 -28.27 1.23
C LEU A 363 -5.40 -29.46 2.06
N ASN A 364 -4.81 -30.63 1.81
CA ASN A 364 -5.03 -31.83 2.65
C ASN A 364 -4.20 -31.82 3.95
N SER A 365 -3.34 -30.81 4.14
CA SER A 365 -2.46 -30.69 5.31
C SER A 365 -3.04 -29.71 6.35
N PRO A 366 -2.76 -29.92 7.64
CA PRO A 366 -3.26 -29.05 8.69
C PRO A 366 -2.74 -27.62 8.51
N PHE A 367 -3.66 -26.67 8.54
CA PHE A 367 -3.39 -25.24 8.54
C PHE A 367 -3.14 -24.75 9.96
N ILE A 368 -1.97 -24.15 10.20
CA ILE A 368 -1.58 -23.58 11.49
C ILE A 368 -1.27 -22.10 11.29
N VAL A 369 -2.10 -21.25 11.89
CA VAL A 369 -1.81 -19.83 12.06
C VAL A 369 -0.73 -19.69 13.13
N PRO A 370 0.33 -18.89 12.92
CA PRO A 370 1.29 -18.60 13.97
C PRO A 370 0.57 -17.93 15.15
N ILE A 371 0.68 -18.54 16.33
CA ILE A 371 0.05 -18.06 17.57
C ILE A 371 1.02 -17.30 18.49
N GLY A 372 2.27 -17.15 18.07
CA GLY A 372 3.31 -16.48 18.83
C GLY A 372 4.60 -16.33 18.03
N SER A 373 5.47 -15.47 18.54
CA SER A 373 6.82 -15.25 18.03
C SER A 373 7.80 -16.22 18.70
N HIS A 374 8.76 -16.74 17.95
CA HIS A 374 9.98 -17.31 18.53
C HIS A 374 11.01 -16.17 18.65
N GLY A 375 11.09 -15.56 19.83
CA GLY A 375 12.07 -14.50 20.08
C GLY A 375 11.69 -13.56 21.19
N TYR A 376 12.66 -12.75 21.59
CA TYR A 376 12.50 -11.71 22.58
C TYR A 376 11.82 -10.48 21.93
N VAL A 377 10.61 -10.17 22.39
CA VAL A 377 9.94 -8.90 22.07
C VAL A 377 10.45 -7.86 23.06
N GLY A 378 11.10 -6.82 22.54
CA GLY A 378 11.59 -5.70 23.35
C GLY A 378 10.43 -4.95 24.00
N GLY A 379 10.61 -4.59 25.27
CA GLY A 379 9.64 -3.85 26.08
C GLY A 379 10.35 -3.02 27.15
N ASP A 380 9.59 -2.44 28.06
CA ASP A 380 10.13 -1.66 29.17
C ASP A 380 10.81 -2.58 30.20
N GLN A 381 12.05 -2.25 30.55
CA GLN A 381 12.86 -2.93 31.57
C GLN A 381 13.00 -2.12 32.87
N SER A 382 12.23 -1.04 33.01
CA SER A 382 12.35 -0.11 34.14
C SER A 382 11.91 -0.70 35.49
N LEU A 383 11.11 -1.77 35.48
CA LEU A 383 10.61 -2.42 36.69
C LEU A 383 11.56 -3.52 37.17
N SER A 384 11.83 -3.53 38.48
CA SER A 384 12.57 -4.64 39.08
C SER A 384 11.71 -5.90 39.18
N GLU A 385 12.35 -7.06 39.08
CA GLU A 385 11.71 -8.38 39.25
C GLU A 385 10.84 -8.47 40.50
N THR A 386 11.33 -7.92 41.62
CA THR A 386 10.62 -7.90 42.91
C THR A 386 9.30 -7.14 42.84
N VAL A 387 9.24 -6.03 42.10
CA VAL A 387 8.00 -5.27 41.89
C VAL A 387 7.04 -6.03 40.98
N ILE A 388 7.55 -6.68 39.92
CA ILE A 388 6.75 -7.50 39.01
C ILE A 388 6.05 -8.63 39.79
N LYS A 389 6.81 -9.37 40.61
CA LYS A 389 6.27 -10.45 41.46
C LYS A 389 5.26 -9.93 42.48
N LEU A 390 5.53 -8.78 43.11
CA LEU A 390 4.58 -8.15 44.03
C LEU A 390 3.25 -7.87 43.34
N LEU A 391 3.27 -7.23 42.17
CA LEU A 391 2.04 -6.89 41.43
C LEU A 391 1.27 -8.15 41.04
N ALA A 392 1.95 -9.24 40.65
CA ALA A 392 1.32 -10.52 40.38
C ALA A 392 0.58 -11.08 41.61
N TRP A 393 1.23 -11.11 42.78
CA TRP A 393 0.61 -11.56 44.03
C TRP A 393 -0.57 -10.68 44.47
N VAL A 394 -0.47 -9.37 44.28
CA VAL A 394 -1.55 -8.42 44.58
C VAL A 394 -2.77 -8.68 43.69
N ILE A 395 -2.58 -9.03 42.42
CA ILE A 395 -3.69 -9.31 41.50
C ILE A 395 -4.29 -10.69 41.79
N ALA A 396 -3.47 -11.72 42.00
CA ALA A 396 -3.94 -13.08 42.30
C ALA A 396 -4.70 -13.11 43.64
N GLU A 397 -4.01 -12.74 44.72
CA GLU A 397 -4.42 -13.03 46.10
C GLU A 397 -4.78 -11.78 46.92
N GLY A 398 -4.64 -10.59 46.32
CA GLY A 398 -4.94 -9.32 46.99
C GLY A 398 -6.43 -9.01 47.05
N THR A 399 -6.85 -8.41 48.15
CA THR A 399 -8.19 -7.85 48.38
C THR A 399 -8.07 -6.42 48.90
N MET A 400 -8.98 -5.54 48.45
CA MET A 400 -9.04 -4.17 48.93
C MET A 400 -10.23 -3.97 49.89
N ASP A 401 -9.93 -3.53 51.10
CA ASP A 401 -10.92 -3.12 52.09
C ASP A 401 -11.15 -1.60 51.95
N ARG A 402 -12.39 -1.22 51.61
CA ARG A 402 -12.82 0.18 51.43
C ARG A 402 -13.82 0.55 52.53
N SER A 403 -13.32 0.90 53.70
CA SER A 403 -14.12 1.30 54.86
C SER A 403 -13.88 2.78 55.21
N ASN A 404 -14.96 3.57 55.30
CA ASN A 404 -15.05 4.99 55.71
C ASN A 404 -13.76 5.83 55.55
N GLY A 405 -13.34 6.06 54.31
CA GLY A 405 -12.26 7.01 53.97
C GLY A 405 -10.83 6.46 54.03
N SER A 406 -10.62 5.19 54.39
CA SER A 406 -9.31 4.52 54.32
C SER A 406 -9.35 3.25 53.49
N SER A 407 -8.52 3.20 52.44
CA SER A 407 -8.31 1.98 51.66
C SER A 407 -7.12 1.21 52.22
N ARG A 408 -7.30 -0.09 52.46
CA ARG A 408 -6.25 -1.00 52.94
C ARG A 408 -6.16 -2.21 52.01
N LEU A 409 -4.95 -2.55 51.62
CA LEU A 409 -4.69 -3.76 50.85
C LEU A 409 -4.37 -4.92 51.80
N SER A 410 -4.87 -6.10 51.47
CA SER A 410 -4.50 -7.34 52.16
C SER A 410 -4.21 -8.43 51.14
N ILE A 411 -3.17 -9.22 51.37
CA ILE A 411 -2.86 -10.42 50.59
C ILE A 411 -3.11 -11.63 51.48
N TYR A 412 -3.78 -12.64 50.92
CA TYR A 412 -4.14 -13.87 51.60
C TYR A 412 -3.23 -14.98 51.08
N GLN A 413 -2.52 -15.69 51.95
CA GLN A 413 -1.74 -16.86 51.54
C GLN A 413 -1.57 -17.81 52.74
N SER A 414 -1.71 -19.10 52.53
CA SER A 414 -1.60 -20.08 53.61
C SER A 414 -0.14 -20.47 53.85
N ALA A 415 0.37 -20.22 55.07
CA ALA A 415 1.69 -20.68 55.47
C ALA A 415 1.77 -22.23 55.62
N VAL A 416 0.63 -22.92 55.70
CA VAL A 416 0.55 -24.37 55.87
C VAL A 416 0.42 -25.08 54.51
N ALA A 417 -0.52 -24.63 53.68
CA ALA A 417 -0.77 -25.26 52.38
C ALA A 417 0.24 -24.84 51.30
N SER A 418 0.83 -23.64 51.40
CA SER A 418 1.77 -23.11 50.41
C SER A 418 2.89 -22.28 51.08
N PRO A 419 3.75 -22.93 51.88
CA PRO A 419 4.79 -22.26 52.68
C PRO A 419 5.79 -21.47 51.83
N ASN A 420 6.14 -21.98 50.65
CA ASN A 420 7.09 -21.31 49.76
C ASN A 420 6.52 -20.00 49.19
N ASN A 421 5.25 -20.00 48.78
CA ASN A 421 4.58 -18.80 48.27
C ASN A 421 4.42 -17.76 49.38
N TYR A 422 4.08 -18.20 50.60
CA TYR A 422 4.00 -17.35 51.78
C TYR A 422 5.34 -16.67 52.09
N GLN A 423 6.44 -17.43 52.07
CA GLN A 423 7.77 -16.89 52.31
C GLN A 423 8.22 -15.94 51.19
N GLU A 424 7.95 -16.29 49.92
CA GLU A 424 8.25 -15.42 48.76
C GLU A 424 7.59 -14.04 48.90
N ILE A 425 6.31 -13.98 49.32
CA ILE A 425 5.61 -12.71 49.56
C ILE A 425 6.29 -11.91 50.69
N LYS A 426 6.74 -12.57 51.76
CA LYS A 426 7.41 -11.91 52.88
C LYS A 426 8.78 -11.35 52.48
N ASP A 427 9.54 -12.11 51.70
CA ASP A 427 10.85 -11.68 51.20
C ASP A 427 10.72 -10.45 50.30
N ILE A 428 9.73 -10.47 49.38
CA ILE A 428 9.36 -9.33 48.53
C ILE A 428 8.99 -8.11 49.39
N CYS A 429 8.18 -8.30 50.44
CA CYS A 429 7.78 -7.21 51.33
C CYS A 429 8.96 -6.60 52.09
N SER A 430 9.90 -7.44 52.54
CA SER A 430 11.12 -7.01 53.23
C SER A 430 12.02 -6.18 52.32
N GLU A 431 12.26 -6.68 51.10
CA GLU A 431 13.12 -6.02 50.10
C GLU A 431 12.57 -4.65 49.68
N LEU A 432 11.25 -4.56 49.46
CA LEU A 432 10.56 -3.31 49.07
C LEU A 432 10.26 -2.39 50.25
N LYS A 433 10.67 -2.78 51.47
CA LYS A 433 10.45 -2.08 52.75
C LYS A 433 8.97 -1.75 52.98
N LEU A 434 8.10 -2.72 52.71
CA LEU A 434 6.66 -2.61 52.91
C LEU A 434 6.30 -2.98 54.35
N LYS A 435 5.47 -2.16 54.99
CA LYS A 435 4.98 -2.39 56.35
C LYS A 435 3.61 -3.04 56.29
N TYR A 436 3.48 -4.15 57.01
CA TYR A 436 2.24 -4.92 57.11
C TYR A 436 2.09 -5.56 58.50
N THR A 437 0.86 -5.91 58.84
CA THR A 437 0.52 -6.71 60.03
C THR A 437 0.00 -8.07 59.59
N GLU A 438 0.44 -9.13 60.25
CA GLU A 438 -0.03 -10.49 60.02
C GLU A 438 -1.21 -10.81 60.96
N ARG A 439 -2.26 -11.42 60.44
CA ARG A 439 -3.32 -12.03 61.25
C ARG A 439 -3.75 -13.36 60.62
N LEU A 440 -4.25 -14.26 61.44
CA LEU A 440 -4.88 -15.49 60.97
C LEU A 440 -6.38 -15.23 60.75
N GLN A 441 -6.90 -15.71 59.62
CA GLN A 441 -8.32 -15.67 59.32
C GLN A 441 -8.82 -17.09 59.05
N GLN A 442 -9.88 -17.48 59.78
CA GLN A 442 -10.52 -18.77 59.62
C GLN A 442 -11.39 -18.76 58.36
N GLY A 443 -11.04 -19.60 57.39
CA GLY A 443 -11.79 -19.80 56.16
C GLY A 443 -12.73 -21.02 56.24
N LEU A 444 -13.25 -21.46 55.09
CA LEU A 444 -14.00 -22.72 54.96
C LEU A 444 -13.11 -23.98 55.14
N GLY A 445 -11.80 -23.82 55.24
CA GLY A 445 -10.80 -24.87 55.43
C GLY A 445 -9.76 -24.51 56.50
N GLN A 446 -8.48 -24.79 56.26
CA GLN A 446 -7.40 -24.43 57.18
C GLN A 446 -7.25 -22.90 57.32
N GLU A 447 -6.65 -22.45 58.43
CA GLU A 447 -6.38 -21.03 58.68
C GLU A 447 -5.48 -20.45 57.58
N CYS A 448 -5.82 -19.24 57.14
CA CYS A 448 -5.08 -18.50 56.12
C CYS A 448 -4.41 -17.28 56.74
N ASN A 449 -3.14 -17.04 56.39
CA ASN A 449 -2.43 -15.86 56.84
C ASN A 449 -2.83 -14.66 55.97
N VAL A 450 -3.15 -13.55 56.63
CA VAL A 450 -3.54 -12.30 55.98
C VAL A 450 -2.48 -11.25 56.29
N LEU A 451 -1.76 -10.82 55.26
CA LEU A 451 -0.83 -9.71 55.33
C LEU A 451 -1.59 -8.42 55.03
N ARG A 452 -1.92 -7.62 56.05
CA ARG A 452 -2.61 -6.33 55.90
C ARG A 452 -1.60 -5.19 55.87
N PHE A 453 -1.49 -4.49 54.75
CA PHE A 453 -0.54 -3.38 54.56
C PHE A 453 -1.01 -2.09 55.24
N ASP A 454 -0.06 -1.27 55.70
CA ASP A 454 -0.36 0.05 56.25
C ASP A 454 -0.79 1.06 55.16
N ALA A 455 -1.11 2.30 55.56
CA ALA A 455 -1.54 3.34 54.62
C ALA A 455 -0.47 3.76 53.60
N VAL A 456 0.79 3.71 54.00
CA VAL A 456 1.91 4.22 53.19
C VAL A 456 2.26 3.16 52.16
N SER A 457 2.42 1.91 52.59
CA SER A 457 2.64 0.76 51.73
C SER A 457 1.47 0.51 50.78
N THR A 458 0.22 0.62 51.24
CA THR A 458 -0.95 0.52 50.35
C THR A 458 -0.89 1.58 49.23
N ARG A 459 -0.58 2.84 49.55
CA ARG A 459 -0.45 3.90 48.52
C ARG A 459 0.69 3.65 47.54
N LYS A 460 1.83 3.15 48.03
CA LYS A 460 2.99 2.78 47.20
C LYS A 460 2.68 1.65 46.23
N ILE A 461 1.84 0.68 46.62
CA ILE A 461 1.42 -0.40 45.73
C ILE A 461 0.38 0.12 44.73
N LEU A 462 -0.60 0.90 45.20
CA LEU A 462 -1.66 1.42 44.35
C LEU A 462 -1.17 2.39 43.27
N SER A 463 -0.04 3.09 43.46
CA SER A 463 0.50 3.98 42.43
C SER A 463 0.80 3.28 41.10
N TYR A 464 1.05 1.96 41.12
CA TYR A 464 1.23 1.18 39.90
C TYR A 464 -0.08 0.87 39.17
N PHE A 465 -1.22 0.85 39.87
CA PHE A 465 -2.55 0.55 39.31
C PHE A 465 -3.33 1.82 38.90
N GLY A 466 -2.75 3.01 39.06
CA GLY A 466 -3.37 4.30 38.75
C GLY A 466 -3.80 5.09 40.00
N PRO A 467 -4.67 6.12 39.85
CA PRO A 467 -5.06 6.98 40.97
C PRO A 467 -5.71 6.18 42.11
N ALA A 468 -5.24 6.38 43.34
CA ALA A 468 -5.64 5.57 44.51
C ALA A 468 -7.16 5.54 44.80
N LYS A 469 -7.95 6.50 44.29
CA LYS A 469 -9.40 6.54 44.45
C LYS A 469 -10.16 5.63 43.46
N THR A 470 -9.57 5.31 42.31
CA THR A 470 -10.19 4.54 41.22
C THR A 470 -9.47 3.24 40.90
N ALA A 471 -8.29 2.99 41.50
CA ALA A 471 -7.48 1.81 41.27
C ALA A 471 -8.27 0.50 41.50
N GLN A 472 -8.26 -0.37 40.49
CA GLN A 472 -8.80 -1.73 40.54
C GLN A 472 -7.63 -2.72 40.56
N ILE A 473 -7.39 -3.33 41.72
CA ILE A 473 -6.26 -4.25 41.93
C ILE A 473 -6.40 -5.59 41.19
N LYS A 474 -7.56 -5.87 40.61
CA LYS A 474 -7.84 -7.09 39.81
C LYS A 474 -7.66 -6.87 38.30
N GLN A 475 -7.11 -5.73 37.90
CA GLN A 475 -6.74 -5.44 36.51
C GLN A 475 -5.21 -5.44 36.37
N ILE A 476 -4.70 -5.95 35.25
CA ILE A 476 -3.27 -5.90 34.95
C ILE A 476 -2.88 -4.43 34.67
N PRO A 477 -1.92 -3.85 35.42
CA PRO A 477 -1.47 -2.48 35.20
C PRO A 477 -0.88 -2.25 33.81
N ALA A 478 -1.03 -1.04 33.27
CA ALA A 478 -0.39 -0.65 32.02
C ALA A 478 1.14 -0.84 32.05
N VAL A 479 1.76 -0.63 33.22
CA VAL A 479 3.20 -0.85 33.42
C VAL A 479 3.63 -2.31 33.28
N ILE A 480 2.75 -3.28 33.56
CA ILE A 480 3.00 -4.71 33.34
C ILE A 480 2.76 -5.07 31.87
N LEU A 481 1.74 -4.47 31.23
CA LEU A 481 1.44 -4.69 29.81
C LEU A 481 2.55 -4.19 28.87
N ALA A 482 3.38 -3.25 29.33
CA ALA A 482 4.50 -2.69 28.59
C ALA A 482 5.83 -3.45 28.78
N LEU A 483 5.88 -4.48 29.64
CA LEU A 483 7.10 -5.23 29.92
C LEU A 483 7.64 -5.97 28.70
N ASP A 484 8.94 -6.25 28.73
CA ASP A 484 9.57 -7.19 27.81
C ASP A 484 9.09 -8.64 28.03
N THR A 485 9.58 -9.54 27.19
CA THR A 485 9.16 -10.96 27.21
C THR A 485 9.52 -11.65 28.52
N GLU A 486 10.68 -11.32 29.13
CA GLU A 486 11.15 -11.94 30.37
C GLU A 486 10.34 -11.45 31.58
N GLY A 487 10.10 -10.14 31.68
CA GLY A 487 9.28 -9.54 32.72
C GLY A 487 7.82 -10.01 32.65
N ALA A 488 7.23 -10.10 31.45
CA ALA A 488 5.89 -10.63 31.26
C ALA A 488 5.80 -12.12 31.65
N ARG A 489 6.81 -12.91 31.32
CA ARG A 489 6.90 -14.33 31.72
C ARG A 489 7.00 -14.47 33.24
N LEU A 490 7.87 -13.69 33.87
CA LEU A 490 8.03 -13.67 35.33
C LEU A 490 6.73 -13.30 36.05
N PHE A 491 6.01 -12.30 35.52
CA PHE A 491 4.69 -11.92 36.01
C PHE A 491 3.70 -13.08 35.94
N LEU A 492 3.57 -13.74 34.79
CA LEU A 492 2.64 -14.86 34.59
C LEU A 492 3.00 -16.08 35.44
N GLU A 493 4.29 -16.44 35.51
CA GLU A 493 4.78 -17.55 36.34
C GLU A 493 4.49 -17.31 37.82
N THR A 494 4.53 -16.05 38.28
CA THR A 494 4.19 -15.69 39.66
C THR A 494 2.68 -15.62 39.87
N TYR A 495 1.94 -15.06 38.91
CA TYR A 495 0.50 -14.91 38.98
C TYR A 495 -0.22 -16.26 39.07
N ILE A 496 0.25 -17.28 38.36
CA ILE A 496 -0.32 -18.65 38.37
C ILE A 496 -0.12 -19.36 39.72
N LYS A 497 0.82 -18.91 40.57
CA LYS A 497 1.07 -19.53 41.88
C LYS A 497 -0.02 -19.19 42.91
N GLY A 498 -0.75 -18.10 42.74
CA GLY A 498 -1.91 -17.74 43.53
C GLY A 498 -3.18 -18.18 42.81
#